data_AF-A0A661NFS0-F1
#
_entry.id   AF-A0A661NFS0-F1
#
_cell.length_a   1.000
_cell.length_b   1.000
_cell.length_c   1.000
_cell.angle_alpha   90.00
_cell.angle_beta   90.00
_cell.angle_gamma   90.00
#
_symmetry.space_group_name_H-M   'P 1'
#
loop_
_entity.id
_entity.type
_entity.pdbx_description
1 polymer ?
#
loop_
_entity_poly.entity_id
_entity_poly.type
_entity_poly.pdbx_seq_one_letter_code
_entity_poly.pdbx_strand_id
1 'polypeptide(L)'
;TGTPSFYVWHPEGWSQRALTEQIRSALRIATQRAYLRPNAVAALSGKNSGDNSGVDFPTVHFHEWQQDEVKVGLMLKGGGSENCGCQFSIPSPELAAGRDIQGVRKAVLTAAHKAQGFGCAPGTLGVGIGGDRMTSFEESKLQLLRRLDDSNPDDELAALEREMYEKLNGLEIGPMGFGGRTTLLGVKIGTRHRLPACFFVSVTYMCWAYRRRRLVVRDDDYSID
;
A
#
# COMPACT_ATOMS: atom_id res chain seq x y z
N THR A 1 -5.51 0.39 14.77
CA THR A 1 -4.10 0.08 14.48
C THR A 1 -3.93 -0.71 13.19
N GLY A 2 -4.97 -1.38 12.67
CA GLY A 2 -5.00 -1.85 11.28
C GLY A 2 -4.41 -3.24 11.08
N THR A 3 -4.33 -3.67 9.82
CA THR A 3 -3.67 -4.89 9.38
C THR A 3 -2.18 -4.61 9.24
N PRO A 4 -1.30 -5.34 9.97
CA PRO A 4 0.13 -5.26 9.77
C PRO A 4 0.53 -6.02 8.48
N SER A 5 1.15 -5.30 7.56
CA SER A 5 1.78 -5.87 6.36
C SER A 5 3.27 -5.57 6.40
N PHE A 6 4.06 -6.63 6.27
CA PHE A 6 5.52 -6.56 6.29
C PHE A 6 6.08 -6.85 4.90
N TYR A 7 7.09 -6.07 4.51
CA TYR A 7 7.92 -6.30 3.34
C TYR A 7 9.35 -6.44 3.82
N VAL A 8 9.94 -7.63 3.66
CA VAL A 8 11.23 -7.98 4.22
C VAL A 8 12.18 -8.25 3.07
N TRP A 9 13.15 -7.36 2.90
CA TRP A 9 14.30 -7.60 2.03
C TRP A 9 15.44 -8.17 2.86
N HIS A 10 16.03 -9.28 2.42
CA HIS A 10 17.06 -9.98 3.19
C HIS A 10 18.15 -10.56 2.29
N PRO A 11 19.39 -10.71 2.80
CA PRO A 11 20.45 -11.43 2.09
C PRO A 11 20.10 -12.92 1.94
N GLU A 12 20.81 -13.60 1.04
CA GLU A 12 20.80 -15.06 0.98
C GLU A 12 21.17 -15.69 2.34
N GLY A 13 20.61 -16.85 2.65
CA GLY A 13 20.91 -17.63 3.86
C GLY A 13 20.09 -17.25 5.09
N TRP A 14 19.28 -16.18 5.04
CA TRP A 14 18.38 -15.80 6.13
C TRP A 14 17.11 -16.66 6.15
N SER A 15 16.76 -17.21 7.32
CA SER A 15 15.56 -18.02 7.47
C SER A 15 14.29 -17.15 7.50
N GLN A 16 13.53 -17.15 6.41
CA GLN A 16 12.21 -16.49 6.34
C GLN A 16 11.24 -16.98 7.42
N ARG A 17 11.33 -18.27 7.81
CA ARG A 17 10.55 -18.83 8.93
C ARG A 17 10.92 -18.18 10.27
N ALA A 18 12.21 -18.05 10.56
CA ALA A 18 12.68 -17.43 11.79
C ALA A 18 12.31 -15.93 11.83
N LEU A 19 12.48 -15.21 10.72
CA LEU A 19 12.06 -13.81 10.58
C LEU A 19 10.55 -13.64 10.80
N THR A 20 9.74 -14.53 10.21
CA THR A 20 8.29 -14.54 10.41
C THR A 20 7.92 -14.72 11.88
N GLU A 21 8.59 -15.64 12.60
CA GLU A 21 8.30 -15.85 14.02
C GLU A 21 8.71 -14.66 14.88
N GLN A 22 9.83 -14.00 14.58
CA GLN A 22 10.22 -12.77 15.26
C GLN A 22 9.18 -11.65 15.05
N ILE A 23 8.70 -11.49 13.81
CA ILE A 23 7.62 -10.55 13.48
C ILE A 23 6.34 -10.87 14.27
N ARG A 24 5.92 -12.14 14.28
CA ARG A 24 4.72 -12.58 15.03
C ARG A 24 4.88 -12.33 16.53
N SER A 25 6.04 -12.65 17.09
CA SER A 25 6.36 -12.39 18.49
C SER A 25 6.28 -10.90 18.82
N ALA A 26 6.86 -10.04 17.98
CA ALA A 26 6.78 -8.59 18.15
C ALA A 26 5.34 -8.07 18.12
N LEU A 27 4.49 -8.58 17.23
CA LEU A 27 3.07 -8.22 17.20
C LEU A 27 2.29 -8.68 18.43
N ARG A 28 2.57 -9.88 18.95
CA ARG A 28 1.96 -10.38 20.19
C ARG A 28 2.33 -9.45 21.36
N ILE A 29 3.61 -9.12 21.50
CA ILE A 29 4.10 -8.19 22.53
C ILE A 29 3.45 -6.81 22.37
N ALA A 30 3.42 -6.26 21.16
CA ALA A 30 2.81 -4.96 20.89
C ALA A 30 1.30 -4.93 21.17
N THR A 31 0.60 -6.05 20.93
CA THR A 31 -0.83 -6.18 21.24
C THR A 31 -1.06 -6.29 22.75
N GLN A 32 -0.26 -7.10 23.46
CA GLN A 32 -0.31 -7.22 24.93
C GLN A 32 -0.02 -5.91 25.65
N ARG A 33 0.92 -5.11 25.10
CA ARG A 33 1.25 -3.76 25.60
C ARG A 33 0.25 -2.68 25.17
N ALA A 34 -0.85 -3.06 24.50
CA ALA A 34 -1.88 -2.17 24.00
C ALA A 34 -1.42 -1.13 22.95
N TYR A 35 -0.23 -1.29 22.35
CA TYR A 35 0.18 -0.48 21.20
C TYR A 35 -0.63 -0.82 19.95
N LEU A 36 -1.07 -2.08 19.83
CA LEU A 36 -1.94 -2.56 18.76
C LEU A 36 -3.28 -3.06 19.32
N ARG A 37 -4.40 -2.63 18.71
CA ARG A 37 -5.68 -3.32 18.84
C ARG A 37 -5.61 -4.68 18.14
N PRO A 38 -6.17 -5.77 18.70
CA PRO A 38 -6.24 -7.06 18.02
C PRO A 38 -7.24 -7.00 16.86
N ASN A 39 -6.74 -7.05 15.62
CA ASN A 39 -7.52 -6.90 14.38
C ASN A 39 -7.62 -8.19 13.57
N ALA A 40 -6.90 -9.26 13.92
CA ALA A 40 -7.03 -10.56 13.26
C ALA A 40 -8.30 -11.27 13.73
N VAL A 41 -9.29 -11.33 12.84
CA VAL A 41 -10.60 -11.95 13.05
C VAL A 41 -10.81 -13.05 12.02
N ALA A 42 -11.16 -14.25 12.46
CA ALA A 42 -11.45 -15.37 11.57
C ALA A 42 -12.73 -15.10 10.75
N ALA A 43 -12.64 -15.21 9.43
CA ALA A 43 -13.68 -14.75 8.51
C ALA A 43 -15.05 -15.43 8.68
N LEU A 44 -15.08 -16.72 9.05
CA LEU A 44 -16.34 -17.47 9.20
C LEU A 44 -16.93 -17.39 10.61
N SER A 45 -16.08 -17.48 11.65
CA SER A 45 -16.56 -17.54 13.04
C SER A 45 -16.66 -16.18 13.72
N GLY A 46 -16.05 -15.13 13.16
CA GLY A 46 -15.92 -13.83 13.80
C GLY A 46 -15.04 -13.84 15.06
N LYS A 47 -14.39 -14.96 15.38
CA LYS A 47 -13.52 -15.07 16.55
C LYS A 47 -12.25 -14.26 16.32
N ASN A 48 -11.94 -13.36 17.25
CA ASN A 48 -10.70 -12.62 17.26
C ASN A 48 -9.57 -13.48 17.85
N SER A 49 -8.38 -13.43 17.24
CA SER A 49 -7.16 -14.08 17.76
C SER A 49 -6.71 -13.52 19.12
N GLY A 50 -7.00 -12.25 19.40
CA GLY A 50 -6.61 -11.55 20.62
C GLY A 50 -5.21 -10.93 20.58
N ASP A 51 -4.35 -11.32 19.63
CA ASP A 51 -2.93 -10.94 19.63
C ASP A 51 -2.37 -10.58 18.23
N ASN A 52 -3.25 -10.47 17.23
CA ASN A 52 -2.88 -10.28 15.82
C ASN A 52 -2.13 -11.46 15.17
N SER A 53 -2.29 -12.70 15.67
CA SER A 53 -1.69 -13.91 15.08
C SER A 53 -2.72 -14.84 14.41
N GLY A 54 -3.19 -14.45 13.23
CA GLY A 54 -4.12 -15.23 12.41
C GLY A 54 -3.45 -16.02 11.27
N VAL A 55 -4.25 -16.81 10.53
CA VAL A 55 -3.81 -17.38 9.25
C VAL A 55 -3.46 -16.23 8.31
N ASP A 56 -2.19 -16.19 7.87
CA ASP A 56 -1.60 -15.10 7.08
C ASP A 56 -1.88 -13.69 7.61
N PHE A 57 -1.94 -13.57 8.95
CA PHE A 57 -2.06 -12.30 9.65
C PHE A 57 -1.00 -12.25 10.76
N PRO A 58 0.09 -11.49 10.59
CA PRO A 58 0.33 -10.52 9.51
C PRO A 58 0.67 -11.15 8.16
N THR A 59 0.55 -10.37 7.09
CA THR A 59 1.15 -10.74 5.80
C THR A 59 2.64 -10.38 5.81
N VAL A 60 3.48 -11.27 5.30
CA VAL A 60 4.92 -11.05 5.20
C VAL A 60 5.36 -11.38 3.77
N HIS A 61 5.83 -10.36 3.07
CA HIS A 61 6.36 -10.46 1.71
C HIS A 61 7.88 -10.50 1.79
N PHE A 62 8.49 -11.59 1.35
CA PHE A 62 9.94 -11.74 1.36
C PHE A 62 10.54 -11.45 -0.02
N HIS A 63 11.66 -10.72 -0.02
CA HIS A 63 12.41 -10.34 -1.20
C HIS A 63 13.90 -10.59 -0.93
N GLU A 64 14.46 -11.68 -1.43
CA GLU A 64 15.91 -11.88 -1.33
C GLU A 64 16.65 -10.88 -2.22
N TRP A 65 17.77 -10.34 -1.73
CA TRP A 65 18.59 -9.37 -2.46
C TRP A 65 20.09 -9.53 -2.19
N GLN A 66 20.90 -8.80 -2.96
CA GLN A 66 22.37 -8.86 -2.90
C GLN A 66 22.99 -7.88 -1.89
N GLN A 67 22.18 -7.26 -1.04
CA GLN A 67 22.68 -6.37 0.02
C GLN A 67 23.01 -7.18 1.28
N ASP A 68 23.94 -6.66 2.09
CA ASP A 68 24.40 -7.24 3.35
C ASP A 68 23.52 -6.87 4.56
N GLU A 69 22.39 -6.21 4.32
CA GLU A 69 21.46 -5.75 5.35
C GLU A 69 20.08 -6.41 5.23
N VAL A 70 19.37 -6.52 6.35
CA VAL A 70 17.94 -6.86 6.38
C VAL A 70 17.14 -5.57 6.49
N LYS A 71 16.23 -5.34 5.54
CA LYS A 71 15.32 -4.20 5.54
C LYS A 71 13.90 -4.68 5.74
N VAL A 72 13.20 -4.10 6.71
CA VAL A 72 11.81 -4.43 7.05
C VAL A 72 10.95 -3.18 6.90
N GLY A 73 10.12 -3.15 5.87
CA GLY A 73 9.02 -2.20 5.73
C GLY A 73 7.79 -2.70 6.48
N LEU A 74 7.28 -1.91 7.43
CA LEU A 74 6.01 -2.15 8.11
C LEU A 74 4.98 -1.13 7.65
N MET A 75 3.82 -1.61 7.25
CA MET A 75 2.63 -0.81 7.03
C MET A 75 1.48 -1.27 7.93
N LEU A 76 0.86 -0.33 8.64
CA LEU A 76 -0.28 -0.57 9.52
C LEU A 76 -1.57 -0.04 8.88
N LYS A 77 -2.14 -0.86 7.99
CA LYS A 77 -3.19 -0.45 7.07
C LYS A 77 -4.57 -0.46 7.72
N GLY A 78 -5.26 0.68 7.73
CA GLY A 78 -6.61 0.78 8.31
C GLY A 78 -7.66 0.07 7.45
N GLY A 79 -8.61 -0.63 8.07
CA GLY A 79 -9.67 -1.35 7.34
C GLY A 79 -10.55 -0.43 6.48
N GLY A 80 -10.90 0.77 6.97
CA GLY A 80 -11.69 1.73 6.21
C GLY A 80 -11.00 2.15 4.90
N SER A 81 -9.71 2.47 4.96
CA SER A 81 -8.94 2.79 3.75
C SER A 81 -8.63 1.56 2.90
N GLU A 82 -8.60 0.35 3.48
CA GLU A 82 -8.45 -0.89 2.72
C GLU A 82 -9.67 -1.16 1.84
N ASN A 83 -10.88 -0.90 2.37
CA ASN A 83 -12.12 -1.02 1.62
C ASN A 83 -12.24 -0.03 0.45
N CYS A 84 -11.45 1.05 0.43
CA CYS A 84 -11.40 1.99 -0.69
C CYS A 84 -10.44 1.56 -1.81
N GLY A 85 -9.63 0.51 -1.60
CA GLY A 85 -8.77 -0.02 -2.64
C GLY A 85 -9.58 -0.60 -3.81
N CYS A 86 -9.09 -0.41 -5.04
CA CYS A 86 -9.74 -0.96 -6.23
C CYS A 86 -8.73 -1.31 -7.32
N GLN A 87 -9.13 -2.19 -8.23
CA GLN A 87 -8.34 -2.58 -9.39
C GLN A 87 -9.21 -2.55 -10.63
N PHE A 88 -8.69 -1.90 -11.67
CA PHE A 88 -9.34 -1.81 -12.96
C PHE A 88 -8.62 -2.67 -13.98
N SER A 89 -9.37 -3.31 -14.86
CA SER A 89 -8.83 -3.93 -16.06
C SER A 89 -9.06 -2.95 -17.22
N ILE A 90 -7.99 -2.54 -17.90
CA ILE A 90 -8.08 -1.67 -19.08
C ILE A 90 -7.58 -2.42 -20.34
N PRO A 91 -8.13 -2.16 -21.54
CA PRO A 91 -9.17 -1.18 -21.84
C PRO A 91 -10.52 -1.53 -21.19
N SER A 92 -11.30 -0.52 -20.86
CA SER A 92 -12.61 -0.66 -20.23
C SER A 92 -13.62 0.29 -20.88
N PRO A 93 -14.69 -0.22 -21.52
CA PRO A 93 -15.77 0.61 -22.05
C PRO A 93 -16.46 1.43 -20.95
N GLU A 94 -16.65 0.85 -19.78
CA GLU A 94 -17.29 1.50 -18.62
C GLU A 94 -16.53 2.75 -18.15
N LEU A 95 -15.20 2.71 -18.23
CA LEU A 95 -14.34 3.85 -17.89
C LEU A 95 -14.03 4.75 -19.10
N ALA A 96 -14.47 4.36 -20.30
CA ALA A 96 -13.96 4.89 -21.56
C ALA A 96 -12.41 4.92 -21.60
N ALA A 97 -11.76 3.89 -21.08
CA ALA A 97 -10.31 3.82 -20.90
C ALA A 97 -9.67 2.94 -21.98
N GLY A 98 -8.68 3.51 -22.68
CA GLY A 98 -7.83 2.78 -23.62
C GLY A 98 -6.73 1.99 -22.91
N ARG A 99 -5.94 1.26 -23.70
CA ARG A 99 -4.78 0.51 -23.20
C ARG A 99 -3.51 1.37 -23.23
N ASP A 100 -3.61 2.53 -22.59
CA ASP A 100 -2.61 3.58 -22.65
C ASP A 100 -2.61 4.39 -21.35
N ILE A 101 -1.73 5.39 -21.31
CA ILE A 101 -1.57 6.24 -20.14
C ILE A 101 -2.80 7.13 -19.87
N GLN A 102 -3.66 7.39 -20.86
CA GLN A 102 -4.93 8.10 -20.63
C GLN A 102 -5.93 7.18 -19.92
N GLY A 103 -5.96 5.89 -20.28
CA GLY A 103 -6.70 4.87 -19.56
C GLY A 103 -6.27 4.74 -18.10
N VAL A 104 -4.96 4.79 -17.83
CA VAL A 104 -4.42 4.82 -16.46
C VAL A 104 -4.92 6.04 -15.69
N ARG A 105 -4.81 7.24 -16.26
CA ARG A 105 -5.31 8.49 -15.62
C ARG A 105 -6.79 8.38 -15.25
N LYS A 106 -7.63 7.88 -16.17
CA LYS A 106 -9.05 7.66 -15.92
C LYS A 106 -9.28 6.69 -14.77
N ALA A 107 -8.59 5.55 -14.77
CA ALA A 107 -8.70 4.57 -13.68
C ALA A 107 -8.36 5.18 -12.31
N VAL A 108 -7.28 5.95 -12.21
CA VAL A 108 -6.88 6.59 -10.93
C VAL A 108 -7.87 7.68 -10.49
N LEU A 109 -8.36 8.52 -11.42
CA LEU A 109 -9.40 9.51 -11.13
C LEU A 109 -10.69 8.84 -10.65
N THR A 110 -11.13 7.79 -11.34
CA THR A 110 -12.30 7.01 -10.95
C THR A 110 -12.11 6.36 -9.58
N ALA A 111 -10.91 5.89 -9.23
CA ALA A 111 -10.64 5.34 -7.90
C ALA A 111 -10.93 6.35 -6.78
N ALA A 112 -10.37 7.54 -6.88
CA ALA A 112 -10.58 8.58 -5.87
C ALA A 112 -12.02 9.09 -5.87
N HIS A 113 -12.62 9.24 -7.04
CA HIS A 113 -14.03 9.58 -7.15
C HIS A 113 -14.92 8.48 -6.55
N LYS A 114 -14.61 7.19 -6.66
CA LYS A 114 -15.35 6.13 -5.95
C LYS A 114 -15.15 6.21 -4.43
N ALA A 115 -13.97 6.64 -3.98
CA ALA A 115 -13.66 6.72 -2.56
C ALA A 115 -14.41 7.85 -1.83
N GLN A 116 -14.78 8.95 -2.49
CA GLN A 116 -15.58 10.08 -1.93
C GLN A 116 -15.19 10.53 -0.50
N GLY A 117 -13.93 10.38 -0.09
CA GLY A 117 -13.47 10.70 1.27
C GLY A 117 -13.69 9.61 2.34
N PHE A 118 -14.36 8.50 2.03
CA PHE A 118 -14.59 7.36 2.94
C PHE A 118 -13.29 6.70 3.45
N GLY A 119 -12.17 6.91 2.76
CA GLY A 119 -10.83 6.53 3.21
C GLY A 119 -10.24 7.46 4.28
N CYS A 120 -11.05 8.28 4.94
CA CYS A 120 -10.65 9.35 5.86
C CYS A 120 -9.69 10.34 5.19
N ALA A 121 -10.14 10.96 4.10
CA ALA A 121 -9.39 12.01 3.41
C ALA A 121 -9.00 13.16 4.37
N PRO A 122 -7.83 13.82 4.19
CA PRO A 122 -6.92 13.66 3.06
C PRO A 122 -6.07 12.38 3.16
N GLY A 123 -6.03 11.62 2.08
CA GLY A 123 -5.32 10.33 2.01
C GLY A 123 -4.05 10.37 1.18
N THR A 124 -3.42 9.22 0.93
CA THR A 124 -2.35 9.05 -0.06
C THR A 124 -2.72 7.89 -0.97
N LEU A 125 -2.51 8.04 -2.28
CA LEU A 125 -2.72 6.92 -3.22
C LEU A 125 -1.41 6.26 -3.56
N GLY A 126 -1.38 4.94 -3.44
CA GLY A 126 -0.41 4.10 -4.12
C GLY A 126 -1.05 3.54 -5.38
N VAL A 127 -0.33 3.56 -6.51
CA VAL A 127 -0.83 3.07 -7.80
C VAL A 127 0.16 2.08 -8.40
N GLY A 128 -0.34 0.92 -8.80
CA GLY A 128 0.40 -0.10 -9.54
C GLY A 128 -0.13 -0.20 -10.96
N ILE A 129 0.74 -0.04 -11.95
CA ILE A 129 0.40 -0.10 -13.38
C ILE A 129 1.04 -1.35 -13.99
N GLY A 130 0.21 -2.24 -14.56
CA GLY A 130 0.67 -3.53 -15.05
C GLY A 130 0.70 -4.61 -13.97
N GLY A 131 1.50 -5.65 -14.16
CA GLY A 131 1.45 -6.87 -13.34
C GLY A 131 0.25 -7.77 -13.67
N ASP A 132 0.06 -8.79 -12.84
CA ASP A 132 -1.18 -9.55 -12.72
C ASP A 132 -2.07 -8.96 -11.61
N ARG A 133 -3.17 -9.64 -11.26
CA ARG A 133 -4.09 -9.12 -10.24
C ARG A 133 -3.43 -8.91 -8.87
N MET A 134 -2.52 -9.79 -8.47
CA MET A 134 -1.89 -9.75 -7.16
C MET A 134 -0.72 -8.76 -7.15
N THR A 135 0.21 -8.91 -8.09
CA THR A 135 1.44 -8.12 -8.18
C THR A 135 1.17 -6.65 -8.51
N SER A 136 0.08 -6.33 -9.22
CA SER A 136 -0.36 -4.94 -9.41
C SER A 136 -0.77 -4.28 -8.09
N PHE A 137 -1.53 -5.00 -7.25
CA PHE A 137 -1.92 -4.52 -5.92
C PHE A 137 -0.73 -4.46 -4.97
N GLU A 138 0.14 -5.46 -5.01
CA GLU A 138 1.39 -5.45 -4.25
C GLU A 138 2.23 -4.22 -4.61
N GLU A 139 2.38 -3.92 -5.90
CA GLU A 139 3.08 -2.72 -6.36
C GLU A 139 2.45 -1.45 -5.81
N SER A 140 1.11 -1.32 -5.90
CA SER A 140 0.42 -0.15 -5.34
C SER A 140 0.66 0.02 -3.83
N LYS A 141 0.82 -1.09 -3.08
CA LYS A 141 1.12 -1.04 -1.64
C LYS A 141 2.60 -0.73 -1.40
N LEU A 142 3.52 -1.30 -2.16
CA LEU A 142 4.95 -1.00 -2.07
C LEU A 142 5.23 0.49 -2.26
N GLN A 143 4.53 1.13 -3.21
CA GLN A 143 4.65 2.58 -3.43
C GLN A 143 4.24 3.43 -2.22
N LEU A 144 3.45 2.90 -1.28
CA LEU A 144 3.10 3.58 -0.04
C LEU A 144 4.16 3.41 1.07
N LEU A 145 5.28 2.74 0.81
CA LEU A 145 6.45 2.76 1.69
C LEU A 145 7.36 3.97 1.42
N ARG A 146 7.19 4.61 0.26
CA ARG A 146 7.91 5.82 -0.13
C ARG A 146 7.60 7.01 0.78
N ARG A 147 8.51 7.98 0.82
CA ARG A 147 8.28 9.21 1.59
C ARG A 147 7.37 10.14 0.81
N LEU A 148 6.54 10.93 1.51
CA LEU A 148 5.65 11.87 0.85
C LEU A 148 6.43 12.91 0.04
N ASP A 149 7.54 13.37 0.59
CA ASP A 149 8.44 14.37 -0.01
C ASP A 149 9.44 13.81 -1.03
N ASP A 150 9.41 12.50 -1.31
CA ASP A 150 10.24 11.94 -2.39
C ASP A 150 9.62 12.17 -3.78
N SER A 151 10.44 11.98 -4.81
CA SER A 151 10.01 11.90 -6.19
C SER A 151 10.32 10.52 -6.76
N ASN A 152 9.58 10.12 -7.79
CA ASN A 152 9.86 8.88 -8.50
C ASN A 152 11.22 8.99 -9.20
N PRO A 153 12.08 7.96 -9.16
CA PRO A 153 13.32 7.97 -9.93
C PRO A 153 13.10 7.91 -11.44
N ASP A 154 11.93 7.47 -11.90
CA ASP A 154 11.53 7.52 -13.31
C ASP A 154 10.81 8.86 -13.57
N ASP A 155 11.34 9.65 -14.51
CA ASP A 155 10.85 11.00 -14.82
C ASP A 155 9.41 11.01 -15.37
N GLU A 156 9.01 10.00 -16.14
CA GLU A 156 7.65 9.88 -16.67
C GLU A 156 6.66 9.59 -15.54
N LEU A 157 7.03 8.70 -14.62
CA LEU A 157 6.22 8.42 -13.44
C LEU A 157 6.20 9.59 -12.47
N ALA A 158 7.30 10.32 -12.30
CA ALA A 158 7.36 11.52 -11.46
C ALA A 158 6.42 12.62 -12.00
N ALA A 159 6.40 12.80 -13.33
CA ALA A 159 5.46 13.72 -13.98
C ALA A 159 4.01 13.28 -13.77
N LEU A 160 3.73 11.98 -13.91
CA LEU A 160 2.38 11.43 -13.69
C LEU A 160 1.94 11.57 -12.23
N GLU A 161 2.83 11.35 -11.24
CA GLU A 161 2.55 11.55 -9.82
C GLU A 161 2.08 12.98 -9.53
N ARG A 162 2.81 13.97 -10.06
CA ARG A 162 2.46 15.40 -9.92
C ARG A 162 1.13 15.72 -10.59
N GLU A 163 0.97 15.31 -11.85
CA GLU A 163 -0.25 15.56 -12.63
C GLU A 163 -1.49 14.96 -11.93
N MET A 164 -1.38 13.71 -11.47
CA MET A 164 -2.48 13.05 -10.78
C MET A 164 -2.78 13.70 -9.44
N TYR A 165 -1.76 14.08 -8.66
CA TYR A 165 -1.95 14.79 -7.40
C TYR A 165 -2.77 16.09 -7.58
N GLU A 166 -2.43 16.89 -8.59
CA GLU A 166 -3.16 18.12 -8.92
C GLU A 166 -4.60 17.83 -9.34
N LYS A 167 -4.80 16.92 -10.30
CA LYS A 167 -6.14 16.58 -10.81
C LYS A 167 -7.05 16.00 -9.74
N LEU A 168 -6.53 15.15 -8.86
CA LEU A 168 -7.30 14.50 -7.81
C LEU A 168 -7.72 15.47 -6.71
N ASN A 169 -6.85 16.45 -6.38
CA ASN A 169 -7.21 17.53 -5.47
C ASN A 169 -8.17 18.55 -6.13
N GLY A 170 -8.12 18.68 -7.45
CA GLY A 170 -9.10 19.44 -8.24
C GLY A 170 -10.50 18.82 -8.33
N LEU A 171 -10.71 17.60 -7.82
CA LEU A 171 -12.06 16.99 -7.72
C LEU A 171 -12.92 17.60 -6.61
N GLU A 172 -12.34 18.45 -5.76
CA GLU A 172 -13.01 19.14 -4.66
C GLU A 172 -13.74 18.24 -3.65
N ILE A 173 -13.38 16.94 -3.57
CA ILE A 173 -13.92 16.00 -2.58
C ILE A 173 -13.55 16.45 -1.15
N GLY A 174 -12.31 16.87 -0.96
CA GLY A 174 -11.81 17.49 0.26
C GLY A 174 -11.74 16.58 1.49
N PRO A 175 -11.40 17.15 2.67
CA PRO A 175 -11.24 16.40 3.90
C PRO A 175 -12.52 15.68 4.30
N MET A 176 -12.40 14.37 4.55
CA MET A 176 -13.51 13.47 4.90
C MET A 176 -14.68 13.44 3.90
N GLY A 177 -14.53 14.02 2.70
CA GLY A 177 -15.62 14.12 1.71
C GLY A 177 -16.55 15.32 1.91
N PHE A 178 -16.23 16.28 2.78
CA PHE A 178 -17.06 17.46 3.04
C PHE A 178 -16.84 18.63 2.07
N GLY A 179 -16.10 18.40 0.98
CA GLY A 179 -15.73 19.45 0.04
C GLY A 179 -14.40 20.13 0.38
N GLY A 180 -13.85 20.84 -0.60
CA GLY A 180 -12.62 21.63 -0.46
C GLY A 180 -11.43 21.05 -1.20
N ARG A 181 -10.29 21.75 -1.10
CA ARG A 181 -9.16 21.58 -2.04
C ARG A 181 -8.22 20.41 -1.75
N THR A 182 -8.29 19.81 -0.56
CA THR A 182 -7.31 18.80 -0.13
C THR A 182 -7.99 17.44 0.09
N THR A 183 -8.00 16.63 -0.96
CA THR A 183 -8.47 15.23 -0.95
C THR A 183 -7.31 14.27 -0.70
N LEU A 184 -6.11 14.59 -1.17
CA LEU A 184 -4.92 13.75 -1.08
C LEU A 184 -3.69 14.58 -0.66
N LEU A 185 -2.82 13.95 0.11
CA LEU A 185 -1.50 14.41 0.53
C LEU A 185 -0.39 13.95 -0.41
N GLY A 186 -0.65 12.94 -1.26
CA GLY A 186 0.33 12.44 -2.21
C GLY A 186 -0.21 11.32 -3.10
N VAL A 187 0.49 11.10 -4.21
CA VAL A 187 0.29 9.99 -5.13
C VAL A 187 1.67 9.37 -5.40
N LYS A 188 1.78 8.05 -5.28
CA LYS A 188 3.02 7.29 -5.52
C LYS A 188 2.71 6.17 -6.51
N ILE A 189 3.41 6.14 -7.63
CA ILE A 189 3.09 5.29 -8.78
C ILE A 189 4.26 4.38 -9.09
N GLY A 190 3.98 3.11 -9.35
CA GLY A 190 4.94 2.12 -9.77
C GLY A 190 4.42 1.31 -10.94
N THR A 191 5.32 0.67 -11.66
CA THR A 191 5.00 -0.14 -12.84
C THR A 191 5.52 -1.56 -12.68
N ARG A 192 4.86 -2.49 -13.34
CA ARG A 192 5.28 -3.89 -13.48
C ARG A 192 5.09 -4.32 -14.91
N HIS A 193 5.97 -5.22 -15.37
CA HIS A 193 5.69 -5.95 -16.61
C HIS A 193 4.36 -6.69 -16.50
N ARG A 194 3.67 -6.81 -17.62
CA ARG A 194 2.32 -7.36 -17.69
C ARG A 194 2.22 -8.32 -18.86
N LEU A 195 1.35 -9.32 -18.73
CA LEU A 195 0.96 -10.15 -19.87
C LEU A 195 0.39 -9.26 -20.97
N PRO A 196 0.73 -9.44 -22.26
CA PRO A 196 0.17 -8.61 -23.32
C PRO A 196 -1.37 -8.63 -23.37
N ALA A 197 -2.06 -9.67 -22.93
CA ALA A 197 -3.53 -9.68 -22.88
C ALA A 197 -4.12 -8.93 -21.66
N CYS A 198 -3.31 -8.62 -20.64
CA CYS A 198 -3.76 -8.00 -19.40
C CYS A 198 -3.15 -6.61 -19.22
N PHE A 199 -3.95 -5.68 -18.71
CA PHE A 199 -3.46 -4.40 -18.24
C PHE A 199 -4.28 -3.98 -17.03
N PHE A 200 -3.72 -4.20 -15.85
CA PHE A 200 -4.33 -3.82 -14.58
C PHE A 200 -3.81 -2.48 -14.10
N VAL A 201 -4.68 -1.71 -13.48
CA VAL A 201 -4.34 -0.51 -12.71
C VAL A 201 -4.93 -0.69 -11.32
N SER A 202 -4.07 -1.00 -10.35
CA SER A 202 -4.44 -1.12 -8.95
C SER A 202 -4.21 0.20 -8.22
N VAL A 203 -5.20 0.61 -7.43
CA VAL A 203 -5.12 1.80 -6.59
C VAL A 203 -5.37 1.39 -5.15
N THR A 204 -4.36 1.59 -4.30
CA THR A 204 -4.47 1.44 -2.85
C THR A 204 -4.63 2.81 -2.22
N TYR A 205 -5.70 2.97 -1.44
CA TYR A 205 -5.93 4.19 -0.67
C TYR A 205 -5.33 4.05 0.74
N MET A 206 -4.47 4.98 1.14
CA MET A 206 -4.00 5.11 2.53
C MET A 206 -4.69 6.31 3.19
N CYS A 207 -5.22 6.13 4.39
CA CYS A 207 -5.86 7.22 5.13
C CYS A 207 -4.82 8.21 5.68
N TRP A 208 -5.30 9.34 6.19
CA TRP A 208 -4.44 10.33 6.88
C TRP A 208 -3.60 9.73 8.01
N ALA A 209 -4.09 8.64 8.65
CA ALA A 209 -3.31 7.83 9.59
C ALA A 209 -2.30 6.94 8.84
N TYR A 210 -1.36 7.60 8.14
CA TYR A 210 -0.34 7.01 7.28
C TYR A 210 0.79 6.38 8.09
N ARG A 211 0.46 5.25 8.73
CA ARG A 211 1.36 4.51 9.63
C ARG A 211 2.23 3.55 8.84
N ARG A 212 3.43 3.99 8.48
CA ARG A 212 4.46 3.16 7.89
C ARG A 212 5.84 3.51 8.47
N ARG A 213 6.68 2.50 8.62
CA ARG A 213 8.07 2.64 9.08
C ARG A 213 8.96 1.64 8.36
N ARG A 214 10.24 1.96 8.25
CA ARG A 214 11.26 1.08 7.73
C ARG A 214 12.32 0.88 8.79
N LEU A 215 12.67 -0.38 9.04
CA LEU A 215 13.81 -0.78 9.86
C LEU A 215 14.88 -1.31 8.91
N VAL A 216 16.13 -0.91 9.11
CA VAL A 216 17.30 -1.49 8.44
C VAL A 216 18.20 -2.04 9.53
N VAL A 217 18.58 -3.31 9.43
CA VAL A 217 19.47 -4.02 10.34
C VAL A 217 20.71 -4.44 9.58
N ARG A 218 21.88 -4.08 10.10
CA ARG A 218 23.19 -4.43 9.53
C ARG A 218 24.09 -4.82 10.69
N ASP A 219 24.62 -6.04 10.65
CA ASP A 219 25.38 -6.62 11.76
C ASP A 219 24.60 -6.53 13.10
N ASP A 220 25.19 -5.90 14.12
CA ASP A 220 24.58 -5.66 15.43
C ASP A 220 23.94 -4.26 15.57
N ASP A 221 23.84 -3.49 14.49
CA ASP A 221 23.27 -2.14 14.48
C ASP A 221 21.95 -2.08 13.69
N TYR A 222 21.14 -1.06 14.01
CA TYR A 222 19.88 -0.82 13.31
C TYR A 222 19.52 0.66 13.21
N SER A 223 18.79 0.99 12.14
CA SER A 223 18.20 2.32 11.93
C SER A 223 16.72 2.23 11.58
N ILE A 224 15.96 3.28 11.90
CA ILE A 224 14.52 3.38 11.64
C ILE A 224 14.19 4.69 10.91
N ASP A 225 13.40 4.62 9.83
CA ASP A 225 12.79 5.77 9.13
C ASP A 225 11.25 5.70 9.00
#